data_AF-A0A1F9QT85-F1
#
_entry.id   AF-A0A1F9QT85-F1
#
_cell.length_a   1.000
_cell.length_b   1.000
_cell.length_c   1.000
_cell.angle_alpha   90.00
_cell.angle_beta   90.00
_cell.angle_gamma   90.00
#
_symmetry.space_group_name_H-M   'P 1'
#
loop_
_entity.id
_entity.type
_entity.pdbx_description
1 polymer ?
#
loop_
_entity_poly.entity_id
_entity_poly.type
_entity_poly.pdbx_seq_one_letter_code
_entity_poly.pdbx_strand_id
1 'polypeptide(L)'
;MMKKLSLIAAAMLCASSVSAAELSYLSAGSIKSLQIAVPAPVLETETAKCDHVSGEITQLHLLAQASKSQLFSFADTEAQFNEFKAMWQPILEKFGMKVTSAEYKDNFGVIKYESPDGRVVREFMGERMNYDALSAEAMKKEQHMLLESLEKSGLTPVAAFTIKHAAFRPTFNVYYLTKADENQDHETQLRQLKNGEDIDFDLLAGAVTLVEKDASFSMVYIGKLLGSKSKLAADEAGIAAKLADYKKFLAENKKEFIAAKTVKLDEPFTIGEHTYKYFVNIYFFQ
;
A
#
# COMPACT_ATOMS: atom_id res chain seq x y z
N MET A 1 -39.60 -75.20 30.24
CA MET A 1 -38.61 -75.61 31.26
C MET A 1 -38.05 -74.33 31.87
N MET A 2 -38.40 -74.01 33.12
CA MET A 2 -37.56 -74.25 34.32
C MET A 2 -36.13 -73.71 34.12
N LYS A 3 -35.53 -72.91 35.00
CA LYS A 3 -35.87 -72.35 36.32
C LYS A 3 -34.64 -71.47 36.66
N LYS A 4 -34.87 -70.29 37.26
CA LYS A 4 -34.18 -69.76 38.48
C LYS A 4 -32.64 -69.66 38.47
N LEU A 5 -31.94 -68.62 38.94
CA LEU A 5 -32.09 -67.66 40.04
C LEU A 5 -30.92 -66.64 39.84
N SER A 6 -31.13 -65.32 39.87
CA SER A 6 -30.78 -64.43 41.02
C SER A 6 -29.38 -63.80 40.94
N LEU A 7 -29.09 -62.58 41.39
CA LEU A 7 -29.82 -61.45 42.00
C LEU A 7 -28.81 -60.27 42.09
N ILE A 8 -29.31 -59.02 41.99
CA ILE A 8 -28.87 -57.81 42.73
C ILE A 8 -27.50 -57.21 42.33
N ALA A 9 -27.29 -55.89 42.13
CA ALA A 9 -28.13 -54.70 42.28
C ALA A 9 -27.48 -53.45 41.64
N ALA A 10 -28.36 -52.51 41.30
CA ALA A 10 -28.30 -51.05 41.51
C ALA A 10 -27.36 -50.14 40.70
N ALA A 11 -27.92 -48.93 40.53
CA ALA A 11 -27.34 -47.64 40.15
C ALA A 11 -27.11 -47.45 38.63
N MET A 12 -28.11 -46.90 37.94
CA MET A 12 -28.30 -45.45 37.72
C MET A 12 -27.27 -44.85 36.75
N LEU A 13 -27.78 -44.55 35.55
CA LEU A 13 -27.43 -43.43 34.66
C LEU A 13 -26.22 -42.58 35.10
N CYS A 14 -25.12 -42.71 34.38
CA CYS A 14 -24.12 -41.66 34.24
C CYS A 14 -23.89 -41.44 32.75
N ALA A 15 -24.68 -40.54 32.18
CA ALA A 15 -24.26 -39.78 31.01
C ALA A 15 -23.16 -38.82 31.49
N SER A 16 -22.00 -38.87 30.83
CA SER A 16 -20.81 -38.12 31.17
C SER A 16 -21.10 -36.61 31.24
N SER A 17 -20.91 -36.03 32.42
CA SER A 17 -20.98 -34.60 32.69
C SER A 17 -19.77 -33.88 32.12
N VAL A 18 -20.00 -33.02 31.12
CA VAL A 18 -19.09 -31.93 30.77
C VAL A 18 -19.30 -30.82 31.81
N SER A 19 -18.28 -30.58 32.64
CA SER A 19 -18.23 -29.45 33.56
C SER A 19 -17.89 -28.19 32.76
N ALA A 20 -18.89 -27.37 32.48
CA ALA A 20 -18.74 -25.98 32.05
C ALA A 20 -19.31 -25.09 33.15
N ALA A 21 -18.59 -25.02 34.27
CA ALA A 21 -18.86 -24.11 35.36
C ALA A 21 -17.67 -23.15 35.49
N GLU A 22 -17.54 -22.20 34.55
CA GLU A 22 -16.79 -20.93 34.73
C GLU A 22 -17.37 -19.82 33.82
N LEU A 23 -18.68 -19.63 33.85
CA LEU A 23 -19.35 -18.45 33.29
C LEU A 23 -20.27 -17.87 34.34
N SER A 24 -19.75 -17.04 35.25
CA SER A 24 -20.59 -16.20 36.13
C SER A 24 -19.83 -15.16 36.93
N TYR A 25 -18.95 -14.34 36.34
CA TYR A 25 -18.55 -13.07 36.99
C TYR A 25 -18.20 -11.98 35.98
N LEU A 26 -19.22 -11.36 35.39
CA LEU A 26 -19.12 -9.96 34.92
C LEU A 26 -20.41 -9.25 35.34
N SER A 27 -20.32 -8.46 36.41
CA SER A 27 -21.41 -7.57 36.82
C SER A 27 -21.32 -6.25 36.03
N ALA A 28 -22.47 -5.59 35.85
CA ALA A 28 -22.60 -4.31 35.14
C ALA A 28 -21.79 -3.14 35.76
N GLY A 29 -21.06 -3.36 36.85
CA GLY A 29 -20.08 -2.42 37.42
C GLY A 29 -18.73 -2.41 36.69
N SER A 30 -18.38 -3.45 35.93
CA SER A 30 -17.07 -3.55 35.24
C SER A 30 -16.99 -2.81 33.90
N ILE A 31 -18.09 -2.21 33.43
CA ILE A 31 -18.15 -1.47 32.16
C ILE A 31 -17.84 0.04 32.36
N LYS A 32 -17.81 0.54 33.60
CA LYS A 32 -17.49 1.95 33.88
C LYS A 32 -16.01 2.26 34.16
N SER A 33 -15.12 1.27 34.14
CA SER A 33 -13.67 1.47 34.34
C SER A 33 -12.80 1.20 33.11
N LEU A 34 -13.38 0.82 31.97
CA LEU A 34 -12.68 0.84 30.69
C LEU A 34 -12.78 2.25 30.10
N GLN A 35 -12.07 3.19 30.71
CA GLN A 35 -11.51 4.29 29.93
C GLN A 35 -10.59 3.62 28.90
N ILE A 36 -11.11 3.42 27.70
CA ILE A 36 -10.29 3.18 26.52
C ILE A 36 -9.44 4.44 26.40
N ALA A 37 -8.21 4.36 26.93
CA ALA A 37 -7.20 5.34 26.64
C ALA A 37 -6.90 5.21 25.14
N VAL A 38 -7.57 6.03 24.34
CA VAL A 38 -7.11 6.34 22.99
C VAL A 38 -5.68 6.83 23.17
N PRO A 39 -4.65 6.15 22.63
CA PRO A 39 -3.29 6.62 22.80
C PRO A 39 -3.20 8.02 22.18
N ALA A 40 -2.93 9.01 23.04
CA ALA A 40 -2.67 10.36 22.59
C ALA A 40 -1.44 10.34 21.67
N PRO A 41 -1.42 11.16 20.60
CA PRO A 41 -0.28 11.24 19.70
C PRO A 41 0.96 11.65 20.50
N VAL A 42 1.98 10.79 20.49
CA VAL A 42 3.29 11.08 21.07
C VAL A 42 4.01 12.00 20.10
N LEU A 43 4.19 13.27 20.49
CA LEU A 43 5.02 14.23 19.77
C LEU A 43 6.49 13.93 20.08
N GLU A 44 7.21 13.29 19.14
CA GLU A 44 8.67 13.22 19.17
C GLU A 44 9.27 14.47 18.50
N THR A 45 10.28 15.07 19.14
CA THR A 45 10.94 16.32 18.71
C THR A 45 12.05 16.11 17.67
N GLU A 46 11.94 16.94 16.63
CA GLU A 46 12.92 17.53 15.69
C GLU A 46 13.88 16.64 14.89
N THR A 47 13.50 16.38 13.63
CA THR A 47 14.26 16.80 12.43
C THR A 47 13.36 16.68 11.17
N ALA A 48 13.30 17.76 10.38
CA ALA A 48 12.34 18.12 9.31
C ALA A 48 10.96 18.68 9.78
N LYS A 49 10.52 19.78 9.13
CA LYS A 49 9.36 20.65 9.46
C LYS A 49 7.96 20.01 9.22
N CYS A 50 7.89 18.69 9.11
CA CYS A 50 6.72 17.88 8.79
C CYS A 50 5.60 17.82 9.84
N ASP A 51 4.61 18.72 9.84
CA ASP A 51 3.38 18.62 10.65
C ASP A 51 2.40 17.50 10.19
N HIS A 52 2.91 16.38 9.69
CA HIS A 52 2.12 15.20 9.34
C HIS A 52 1.67 14.44 10.59
N VAL A 53 0.61 13.63 10.45
CA VAL A 53 0.13 12.78 11.55
C VAL A 53 0.81 11.42 11.47
N SER A 54 1.54 11.05 12.52
CA SER A 54 2.21 9.75 12.60
C SER A 54 1.53 8.81 13.60
N GLY A 55 1.70 7.50 13.44
CA GLY A 55 1.21 6.52 14.41
C GLY A 55 1.38 5.07 13.96
N GLU A 56 0.72 4.16 14.66
CA GLU A 56 0.68 2.74 14.34
C GLU A 56 -0.77 2.32 14.04
N ILE A 57 -0.96 1.54 12.97
CA ILE A 57 -2.22 0.89 12.62
C ILE A 57 -2.08 -0.60 12.93
N THR A 58 -2.89 -1.05 13.89
CA THR A 58 -3.01 -2.47 14.26
C THR A 58 -4.34 -3.09 13.85
N GLN A 59 -5.31 -2.28 13.42
CA GLN A 59 -6.64 -2.70 12.98
C GLN A 59 -6.88 -2.25 11.54
N LEU A 60 -7.23 -3.19 10.66
CA LEU A 60 -7.29 -2.92 9.22
C LEU A 60 -8.36 -1.90 8.83
N HIS A 61 -9.46 -1.80 9.58
CA HIS A 61 -10.50 -0.81 9.29
C HIS A 61 -10.00 0.63 9.46
N LEU A 62 -8.86 0.86 10.13
CA LEU A 62 -8.24 2.19 10.25
C LEU A 62 -7.32 2.54 9.06
N LEU A 63 -6.91 1.55 8.27
CA LEU A 63 -6.11 1.74 7.07
C LEU A 63 -7.00 2.29 5.94
N ALA A 64 -6.91 3.59 5.68
CA ALA A 64 -7.62 4.18 4.55
C ALA A 64 -7.00 3.71 3.24
N GLN A 65 -7.85 3.47 2.25
CA GLN A 65 -7.47 3.53 0.85
C GLN A 65 -7.89 4.89 0.27
N ALA A 66 -7.06 5.45 -0.60
CA ALA A 66 -7.26 6.80 -1.13
C ALA A 66 -7.72 6.78 -2.59
N SER A 67 -8.83 7.46 -2.88
CA SER A 67 -9.29 7.75 -4.25
C SER A 67 -9.60 9.25 -4.40
N LYS A 68 -9.98 9.67 -5.60
CA LYS A 68 -10.25 11.08 -5.92
C LYS A 68 -11.34 11.62 -4.98
N SER A 69 -10.96 12.54 -4.10
CA SER A 69 -11.85 13.22 -3.14
C SER A 69 -12.57 12.29 -2.15
N GLN A 70 -12.03 11.08 -1.92
CA GLN A 70 -12.60 10.15 -0.96
C GLN A 70 -11.53 9.26 -0.31
N LEU A 71 -11.73 8.97 0.98
CA LEU A 71 -11.04 7.90 1.70
C LEU A 71 -12.04 6.78 1.97
N PHE A 72 -11.62 5.54 1.85
CA PHE A 72 -12.49 4.40 2.11
C PHE A 72 -11.77 3.29 2.85
N SER A 73 -12.54 2.46 3.54
CA SER A 73 -12.02 1.36 4.35
C SER A 73 -13.04 0.22 4.44
N PHE A 74 -12.54 -0.98 4.69
CA PHE A 74 -13.37 -2.14 5.00
C PHE A 74 -13.53 -2.24 6.51
N ALA A 75 -14.78 -2.18 6.97
CA ALA A 75 -15.15 -2.26 8.37
C ALA A 75 -16.30 -3.26 8.51
N ASP A 76 -16.20 -4.24 9.39
CA ASP A 76 -17.23 -5.26 9.60
C ASP A 76 -18.47 -4.72 10.33
N THR A 77 -18.30 -3.59 11.03
CA THR A 77 -19.38 -2.96 11.81
C THR A 77 -19.37 -1.44 11.65
N GLU A 78 -20.53 -0.83 11.89
CA GLU A 78 -20.65 0.63 11.93
C GLU A 78 -19.80 1.26 13.05
N ALA A 79 -19.55 0.53 14.16
CA ALA A 79 -18.66 0.98 15.22
C ALA A 79 -17.21 1.13 14.73
N GLN A 80 -16.69 0.12 14.01
CA GLN A 80 -15.37 0.18 13.37
C GLN A 80 -15.30 1.33 12.34
N PHE A 81 -16.35 1.54 11.55
CA PHE A 81 -16.38 2.70 10.65
C PHE A 81 -16.36 4.04 11.40
N ASN A 82 -17.04 4.15 12.54
CA ASN A 82 -16.98 5.35 13.35
C ASN A 82 -15.59 5.60 13.94
N GLU A 83 -14.82 4.56 14.28
CA GLU A 83 -13.40 4.69 14.64
C GLU A 83 -12.55 5.19 13.48
N PHE A 84 -12.75 4.64 12.28
CA PHE A 84 -12.11 5.12 11.05
C PHE A 84 -12.39 6.61 10.80
N LYS A 85 -13.66 7.03 10.92
CA LYS A 85 -14.08 8.42 10.79
C LYS A 85 -13.45 9.32 11.85
N ALA A 86 -13.46 8.89 13.11
CA ALA A 86 -12.89 9.64 14.23
C ALA A 86 -11.37 9.84 14.06
N MET A 87 -10.68 8.89 13.44
CA MET A 87 -9.25 9.01 13.10
C MET A 87 -9.03 9.96 11.91
N TRP A 88 -9.73 9.74 10.80
CA TRP A 88 -9.41 10.41 9.53
C TRP A 88 -9.98 11.81 9.38
N GLN A 89 -11.15 12.09 9.95
CA GLN A 89 -11.74 13.43 9.87
C GLN A 89 -10.82 14.54 10.41
N PRO A 90 -10.27 14.46 11.64
CA PRO A 90 -9.38 15.50 12.15
C PRO A 90 -8.06 15.59 11.36
N ILE A 91 -7.57 14.47 10.80
CA ILE A 91 -6.41 14.49 9.90
C ILE A 91 -6.74 15.31 8.66
N LEU A 92 -7.88 15.05 8.00
CA LEU A 92 -8.29 15.80 6.81
C LEU A 92 -8.44 17.30 7.10
N GLU A 93 -9.11 17.64 8.22
CA GLU A 93 -9.35 19.02 8.65
C GLU A 93 -8.06 19.78 8.95
N LYS A 94 -7.07 19.12 9.58
CA LYS A 94 -5.73 19.69 9.82
C LYS A 94 -5.06 20.16 8.52
N PHE A 95 -5.29 19.44 7.42
CA PHE A 95 -4.74 19.77 6.10
C PHE A 95 -5.69 20.61 5.23
N GLY A 96 -6.67 21.26 5.86
CA GLY A 96 -7.59 22.19 5.20
C GLY A 96 -8.62 21.52 4.30
N MET A 97 -8.78 20.19 4.39
CA MET A 97 -9.83 19.48 3.66
C MET A 97 -11.13 19.48 4.47
N LYS A 98 -12.24 19.67 3.78
CA LYS A 98 -13.58 19.68 4.38
C LYS A 98 -14.27 18.36 4.09
N VAL A 99 -14.63 17.61 5.12
CA VAL A 99 -15.46 16.42 4.97
C VAL A 99 -16.88 16.83 4.56
N THR A 100 -17.40 16.24 3.48
CA THR A 100 -18.73 16.56 2.93
C THR A 100 -19.76 15.48 3.22
N SER A 101 -19.35 14.22 3.26
CA SER A 101 -20.20 13.12 3.73
C SER A 101 -19.37 11.96 4.29
N ALA A 102 -20.00 11.14 5.11
CA ALA A 102 -19.48 9.87 5.57
C ALA A 102 -20.59 8.82 5.49
N GLU A 103 -20.35 7.74 4.75
CA GLU A 103 -21.35 6.72 4.42
C GLU A 103 -20.80 5.33 4.78
N TYR A 104 -21.63 4.48 5.36
CA TYR A 104 -21.30 3.09 5.66
C TYR A 104 -22.37 2.16 5.10
N LYS A 105 -21.97 1.19 4.28
CA LYS A 105 -22.87 0.23 3.67
C LYS A 105 -22.11 -1.04 3.31
N ASP A 106 -22.71 -2.21 3.53
CA ASP A 106 -22.18 -3.52 3.10
C ASP A 106 -20.70 -3.74 3.50
N ASN A 107 -20.37 -3.45 4.76
CA ASN A 107 -19.02 -3.53 5.33
C ASN A 107 -17.97 -2.61 4.68
N PHE A 108 -18.44 -1.56 4.02
CA PHE A 108 -17.61 -0.59 3.32
C PHE A 108 -17.93 0.82 3.79
N GLY A 109 -16.92 1.50 4.29
CA GLY A 109 -17.00 2.87 4.78
C GLY A 109 -16.34 3.84 3.81
N VAL A 110 -16.97 5.00 3.59
CA VAL A 110 -16.45 6.07 2.72
C VAL A 110 -16.56 7.41 3.42
N ILE A 111 -15.49 8.19 3.40
CA ILE A 111 -15.43 9.60 3.79
C ILE A 111 -15.16 10.41 2.52
N LYS A 112 -16.12 11.24 2.10
CA LYS A 112 -15.95 12.18 0.99
C LYS A 112 -15.44 13.51 1.52
N TYR A 113 -14.54 14.15 0.80
CA TYR A 113 -13.96 15.43 1.18
C TYR A 113 -13.76 16.36 -0.01
N GLU A 114 -13.69 17.65 0.27
CA GLU A 114 -13.34 18.70 -0.68
C GLU A 114 -12.05 19.38 -0.22
N SER A 115 -11.20 19.74 -1.17
CA SER A 115 -10.02 20.56 -0.93
C SER A 115 -10.23 21.96 -1.54
N PRO A 116 -9.72 23.02 -0.89
CA PRO A 116 -9.90 24.39 -1.37
C PRO A 116 -9.19 24.67 -2.70
N ASP A 117 -8.17 23.88 -3.04
CA ASP A 117 -7.31 24.08 -4.20
C ASP A 117 -7.28 22.88 -5.17
N GLY A 118 -8.22 21.94 -5.01
CA GLY A 118 -8.35 20.78 -5.88
C GLY A 118 -7.30 19.68 -5.66
N ARG A 119 -6.47 19.77 -4.61
CA ARG A 119 -5.57 18.66 -4.22
C ARG A 119 -6.35 17.48 -3.64
N VAL A 120 -5.80 16.28 -3.80
CA VAL A 120 -6.39 15.03 -3.30
C VAL A 120 -5.36 14.24 -2.52
N VAL A 121 -5.83 13.44 -1.58
CA VAL A 121 -5.01 12.46 -0.87
C VAL A 121 -4.67 11.31 -1.81
N ARG A 122 -3.39 10.95 -1.83
CA ARG A 122 -2.85 9.72 -2.40
C ARG A 122 -2.08 8.99 -1.31
N GLU A 123 -1.92 7.69 -1.52
CA GLU A 123 -1.23 6.82 -0.59
C GLU A 123 -0.11 6.06 -1.29
N PHE A 124 0.88 5.64 -0.50
CA PHE A 124 1.95 4.78 -0.94
C PHE A 124 2.30 3.81 0.20
N MET A 125 2.03 2.53 -0.04
CA MET A 125 2.34 1.47 0.92
C MET A 125 3.72 0.89 0.64
N GLY A 126 4.57 0.85 1.67
CA GLY A 126 5.94 0.36 1.59
C GLY A 126 6.06 -1.14 1.31
N GLU A 127 4.96 -1.91 1.32
CA GLU A 127 4.98 -3.37 1.23
C GLU A 127 5.79 -3.94 0.07
N ARG A 128 5.94 -3.20 -1.04
CA ARG A 128 6.66 -3.67 -2.23
C ARG A 128 8.13 -3.23 -2.28
N MET A 129 8.59 -2.37 -1.37
CA MET A 129 9.99 -1.94 -1.22
C MET A 129 10.87 -3.03 -0.59
N ASN A 130 12.18 -3.01 -0.85
CA ASN A 130 13.14 -3.96 -0.31
C ASN A 130 13.86 -3.36 0.91
N TYR A 131 13.26 -3.53 2.08
CA TYR A 131 13.86 -3.22 3.38
C TYR A 131 13.71 -4.41 4.34
N ASP A 132 14.50 -4.41 5.40
CA ASP A 132 14.33 -5.34 6.51
C ASP A 132 13.07 -4.98 7.31
N ALA A 133 11.97 -5.66 7.00
CA ALA A 133 10.69 -5.47 7.67
C ALA A 133 10.67 -5.89 9.14
N LEU A 134 11.65 -6.67 9.60
CA LEU A 134 11.76 -7.03 11.01
C LEU A 134 12.50 -5.96 11.82
N SER A 135 13.17 -5.02 11.16
CA SER A 135 13.82 -3.88 11.78
C SER A 135 12.91 -2.65 11.77
N ALA A 136 12.43 -2.27 12.95
CA ALA A 136 11.64 -1.04 13.12
C ALA A 136 12.44 0.22 12.72
N GLU A 137 13.75 0.21 12.93
CA GLU A 137 14.63 1.30 12.53
C GLU A 137 14.73 1.41 11.00
N ALA A 138 14.89 0.27 10.30
CA ALA A 138 14.90 0.25 8.84
C ALA A 138 13.57 0.76 8.28
N MET A 139 12.43 0.31 8.83
CA MET A 139 11.12 0.82 8.43
C MET A 139 10.97 2.33 8.66
N LYS A 140 11.37 2.84 9.83
CA LYS A 140 11.29 4.28 10.14
C LYS A 140 12.18 5.08 9.19
N LYS A 141 13.37 4.56 8.85
CA LYS A 141 14.29 5.17 7.88
C LYS A 141 13.65 5.26 6.49
N GLU A 142 13.07 4.17 5.98
CA GLU A 142 12.41 4.19 4.68
C GLU A 142 11.22 5.15 4.67
N GLN A 143 10.34 5.07 5.68
CA GLN A 143 9.20 5.96 5.79
C GLN A 143 9.63 7.43 5.83
N HIS A 144 10.68 7.78 6.60
CA HIS A 144 11.21 9.12 6.68
C HIS A 144 11.79 9.61 5.35
N MET A 145 12.52 8.74 4.64
CA MET A 145 13.09 9.05 3.33
C MET A 145 11.99 9.40 2.30
N LEU A 146 10.86 8.68 2.31
CA LEU A 146 9.73 8.99 1.45
C LEU A 146 9.09 10.34 1.81
N LEU A 147 8.89 10.61 3.10
CA LEU A 147 8.33 11.87 3.59
C LEU A 147 9.20 13.07 3.19
N GLU A 148 10.50 12.98 3.42
CA GLU A 148 11.44 14.04 3.06
C GLU A 148 11.46 14.27 1.53
N SER A 149 11.35 13.21 0.74
CA SER A 149 11.30 13.31 -0.72
C SER A 149 10.02 13.96 -1.22
N LEU A 150 8.87 13.63 -0.63
CA LEU A 150 7.59 14.28 -0.92
C LEU A 150 7.69 15.80 -0.69
N GLU A 151 8.24 16.20 0.45
CA GLU A 151 8.43 17.62 0.81
C GLU A 151 9.36 18.34 -0.17
N LYS A 152 10.51 17.75 -0.48
CA LYS A 152 11.47 18.30 -1.45
C LYS A 152 10.85 18.46 -2.85
N SER A 153 9.90 17.59 -3.21
CA SER A 153 9.14 17.66 -4.46
C SER A 153 7.90 18.57 -4.38
N GLY A 154 7.67 19.28 -3.27
CA GLY A 154 6.55 20.19 -3.09
C GLY A 154 5.19 19.51 -2.89
N LEU A 155 5.18 18.20 -2.62
CA LEU A 155 4.01 17.46 -2.18
C LEU A 155 3.87 17.60 -0.66
N THR A 156 2.65 17.56 -0.14
CA THR A 156 2.39 17.77 1.29
C THR A 156 2.10 16.43 1.96
N PRO A 157 3.00 15.88 2.78
CA PRO A 157 2.67 14.72 3.61
C PRO A 157 1.52 15.03 4.56
N VAL A 158 0.55 14.13 4.62
CA VAL A 158 -0.66 14.22 5.45
C VAL A 158 -0.53 13.32 6.66
N ALA A 159 -0.20 12.05 6.43
CA ALA A 159 -0.07 11.07 7.49
C ALA A 159 0.94 9.98 7.12
N ALA A 160 1.52 9.34 8.13
CA ALA A 160 2.45 8.24 7.97
C ALA A 160 2.25 7.23 9.09
N PHE A 161 1.82 6.01 8.76
CA PHE A 161 1.53 4.99 9.75
C PHE A 161 2.40 3.77 9.56
N THR A 162 2.98 3.26 10.63
CA THR A 162 3.46 1.87 10.64
C THR A 162 2.26 0.94 10.69
N ILE A 163 2.35 -0.21 10.05
CA ILE A 163 1.28 -1.21 9.95
C ILE A 163 1.78 -2.49 10.60
N LYS A 164 1.09 -2.87 11.68
CA LYS A 164 1.36 -4.09 12.44
C LYS A 164 0.09 -4.92 12.52
N HIS A 165 -0.16 -5.67 11.47
CA HIS A 165 -1.31 -6.57 11.36
C HIS A 165 -0.89 -7.89 10.73
N ALA A 166 -1.48 -9.01 11.18
CA ALA A 166 -1.08 -10.35 10.75
C ALA A 166 -1.27 -10.63 9.24
N ALA A 167 -2.10 -9.84 8.56
CA ALA A 167 -2.32 -9.94 7.12
C ALA A 167 -1.14 -9.41 6.28
N PHE A 168 -0.24 -8.62 6.87
CA PHE A 168 0.90 -8.03 6.18
C PHE A 168 2.19 -8.45 6.86
N ARG A 169 3.28 -8.53 6.08
CA ARG A 169 4.61 -8.33 6.69
C ARG A 169 4.63 -6.92 7.32
N PRO A 170 5.36 -6.69 8.43
CA PRO A 170 5.45 -5.35 8.99
C PRO A 170 5.83 -4.33 7.91
N THR A 171 5.05 -3.27 7.83
CA THR A 171 5.15 -2.29 6.75
C THR A 171 4.68 -0.93 7.22
N PHE A 172 4.56 0.02 6.31
CA PHE A 172 4.04 1.35 6.57
C PHE A 172 3.25 1.86 5.37
N ASN A 173 2.43 2.88 5.60
CA ASN A 173 1.76 3.63 4.55
C ASN A 173 2.02 5.13 4.74
N VAL A 174 2.23 5.84 3.63
CA VAL A 174 2.41 7.29 3.61
C VAL A 174 1.29 7.90 2.77
N TYR A 175 0.61 8.88 3.36
CA TYR A 175 -0.46 9.64 2.73
C TYR A 175 0.00 11.06 2.47
N TYR A 176 -0.32 11.60 1.30
CA TYR A 176 0.13 12.92 0.89
C TYR A 176 -0.86 13.59 -0.07
N LEU A 177 -0.81 14.92 -0.15
CA LEU A 177 -1.57 15.71 -1.10
C LEU A 177 -0.84 15.87 -2.42
N THR A 178 -1.55 15.66 -3.52
CA THR A 178 -1.11 15.99 -4.86
C THR A 178 -2.23 16.64 -5.67
N LYS A 179 -1.91 17.27 -6.80
CA LYS A 179 -2.91 17.77 -7.74
C LYS A 179 -3.56 16.59 -8.46
N ALA A 180 -4.88 16.54 -8.42
CA ALA A 180 -5.63 15.53 -9.15
C ALA A 180 -5.54 15.77 -10.66
N ASP A 181 -5.60 14.68 -11.41
CA ASP A 181 -5.83 14.68 -12.86
C ASP A 181 -7.15 13.92 -13.14
N GLU A 182 -7.58 13.89 -14.39
CA GLU A 182 -8.64 12.97 -14.82
C GLU A 182 -8.12 11.54 -14.91
N ASN A 183 -6.88 11.37 -15.39
CA ASN A 183 -6.17 10.10 -15.40
C ASN A 183 -5.12 10.07 -14.29
N GLN A 184 -5.32 9.20 -13.30
CA GLN A 184 -4.38 9.05 -12.19
C GLN A 184 -2.96 8.73 -12.65
N ASP A 185 -2.78 8.09 -13.81
CA ASP A 185 -1.45 7.77 -14.36
C ASP A 185 -0.66 9.03 -14.75
N HIS A 186 -1.35 10.13 -15.06
CA HIS A 186 -0.73 11.40 -15.42
C HIS A 186 -0.43 12.29 -14.20
N GLU A 187 -0.91 11.91 -13.01
CA GLU A 187 -0.64 12.65 -11.78
C GLU A 187 0.81 12.47 -11.32
N THR A 188 1.41 13.53 -10.81
CA THR A 188 2.66 13.45 -10.05
C THR A 188 2.39 12.79 -8.71
N GLN A 189 2.87 11.56 -8.54
CA GLN A 189 2.67 10.75 -7.34
C GLN A 189 3.97 10.07 -6.94
N LEU A 190 4.08 9.73 -5.66
CA LEU A 190 5.03 8.73 -5.16
C LEU A 190 4.60 7.35 -5.67
N ARG A 191 5.51 6.69 -6.39
CA ARG A 191 5.27 5.43 -7.11
C ARG A 191 6.48 4.52 -7.00
N GLN A 192 6.27 3.25 -7.32
CA GLN A 192 7.34 2.27 -7.47
C GLN A 192 7.26 1.61 -8.84
N LEU A 193 8.38 1.60 -9.57
CA LEU A 193 8.56 0.78 -10.76
C LEU A 193 9.31 -0.48 -10.32
N LYS A 194 8.66 -1.64 -10.47
CA LYS A 194 9.24 -2.95 -10.16
C LYS A 194 8.87 -3.90 -11.30
N ASN A 195 9.74 -4.01 -12.30
CA ASN A 195 9.47 -4.68 -13.58
C ASN A 195 10.19 -6.02 -13.74
N GLY A 196 11.02 -6.43 -12.75
CA GLY A 196 11.70 -7.73 -12.73
C GLY A 196 12.93 -7.82 -13.64
N GLU A 197 13.30 -6.73 -14.30
CA GLU A 197 14.51 -6.59 -15.12
C GLU A 197 15.28 -5.36 -14.64
N ASP A 198 16.60 -5.33 -14.88
CA ASP A 198 17.41 -4.19 -14.45
C ASP A 198 16.90 -2.88 -15.10
N ILE A 199 16.79 -1.85 -14.25
CA ILE A 199 16.33 -0.52 -14.62
C ILE A 199 17.55 0.34 -14.95
N ASP A 200 17.51 0.95 -16.13
CA ASP A 200 18.47 1.97 -16.54
C ASP A 200 18.17 3.31 -15.84
N PHE A 201 18.48 3.41 -14.55
CA PHE A 201 18.12 4.57 -13.70
C PHE A 201 18.54 5.92 -14.30
N ASP A 202 19.72 5.97 -14.92
CA ASP A 202 20.28 7.20 -15.46
C ASP A 202 19.44 7.76 -16.63
N LEU A 203 18.71 6.89 -17.33
CA LEU A 203 17.77 7.30 -18.38
C LEU A 203 16.47 7.90 -17.81
N LEU A 204 16.18 7.65 -16.54
CA LEU A 204 14.96 8.08 -15.87
C LEU A 204 15.17 9.30 -14.96
N ALA A 205 16.40 9.58 -14.55
CA ALA A 205 16.74 10.64 -13.60
C ALA A 205 16.31 12.05 -14.03
N GLY A 206 16.16 12.30 -15.34
CA GLY A 206 15.64 13.57 -15.87
C GLY A 206 14.13 13.62 -16.09
N ALA A 207 13.46 12.46 -16.08
CA ALA A 207 12.02 12.34 -16.37
C ALA A 207 11.18 12.30 -15.09
N VAL A 208 11.72 11.76 -14.01
CA VAL A 208 11.07 11.67 -12.70
C VAL A 208 12.03 12.09 -11.59
N THR A 209 11.48 12.47 -10.43
CA THR A 209 12.32 12.63 -9.23
C THR A 209 12.60 11.25 -8.65
N LEU A 210 13.83 10.77 -8.82
CA LEU A 210 14.26 9.51 -8.21
C LEU A 210 14.33 9.68 -6.69
N VAL A 211 13.61 8.82 -5.97
CA VAL A 211 13.56 8.80 -4.51
C VAL A 211 14.54 7.75 -3.98
N GLU A 212 14.47 6.54 -4.53
CA GLU A 212 15.36 5.44 -4.13
C GLU A 212 15.62 4.46 -5.27
N LYS A 213 16.88 4.01 -5.40
CA LYS A 213 17.27 2.83 -6.19
C LYS A 213 17.15 1.57 -5.34
N ASP A 214 15.92 1.23 -5.01
CA ASP A 214 15.51 0.15 -4.09
C ASP A 214 16.14 -1.23 -4.42
N ALA A 215 16.25 -1.59 -5.70
CA ALA A 215 17.07 -2.72 -6.18
C ALA A 215 17.41 -2.49 -7.66
N SER A 216 18.26 -3.32 -8.28
CA SER A 216 18.58 -3.15 -9.72
C SER A 216 17.33 -3.13 -10.61
N PHE A 217 16.27 -3.85 -10.22
CA PHE A 217 14.99 -3.97 -10.92
C PHE A 217 13.83 -3.21 -10.25
N SER A 218 14.14 -2.34 -9.27
CA SER A 218 13.14 -1.64 -8.46
C SER A 218 13.57 -0.21 -8.14
N MET A 219 12.71 0.77 -8.40
CA MET A 219 12.92 2.15 -7.95
C MET A 219 11.65 2.75 -7.39
N VAL A 220 11.83 3.57 -6.36
CA VAL A 220 10.81 4.50 -5.87
C VAL A 220 11.07 5.87 -6.48
N TYR A 221 10.02 6.55 -6.92
CA TYR A 221 10.11 7.84 -7.60
C TYR A 221 8.86 8.68 -7.40
N ILE A 222 8.99 9.99 -7.62
CA ILE A 222 7.88 10.93 -7.69
C ILE A 222 7.71 11.40 -9.14
N GLY A 223 6.54 11.13 -9.74
CA GLY A 223 6.25 11.45 -11.14
C GLY A 223 4.96 10.82 -11.68
N LYS A 224 4.75 10.94 -13.00
CA LYS A 224 3.71 10.21 -13.74
C LYS A 224 4.01 8.71 -13.73
N LEU A 225 3.02 7.87 -13.97
CA LEU A 225 3.20 6.42 -13.97
C LEU A 225 4.17 5.98 -15.08
N LEU A 226 5.33 5.47 -14.68
CA LEU A 226 6.28 4.84 -15.58
C LEU A 226 5.78 3.46 -16.04
N GLY A 227 5.86 3.24 -17.34
CA GLY A 227 5.84 1.94 -17.97
C GLY A 227 7.23 1.55 -18.45
N SER A 228 7.50 0.25 -18.46
CA SER A 228 8.67 -0.33 -19.10
C SER A 228 8.27 -1.49 -20.00
N LYS A 229 8.92 -1.62 -21.15
CA LYS A 229 8.78 -2.81 -22.00
C LYS A 229 10.09 -3.19 -22.60
N SER A 230 10.33 -4.49 -22.60
CA SER A 230 11.56 -5.05 -23.12
C SER A 230 11.30 -5.93 -24.32
N LYS A 231 12.24 -5.92 -25.27
CA LYS A 231 12.16 -6.71 -26.51
C LYS A 231 13.50 -7.33 -26.83
N LEU A 232 13.45 -8.48 -27.51
CA LEU A 232 14.62 -9.25 -27.94
C LEU A 232 14.64 -9.37 -29.46
N ALA A 233 15.82 -9.47 -30.07
CA ALA A 233 15.98 -9.78 -31.50
C ALA A 233 17.25 -10.59 -31.79
N ALA A 234 17.27 -11.24 -32.95
CA ALA A 234 18.41 -12.02 -33.44
C ALA A 234 19.55 -11.14 -33.97
N ASP A 235 19.24 -9.93 -34.44
CA ASP A 235 20.18 -9.00 -35.04
C ASP A 235 19.84 -7.53 -34.74
N GLU A 236 20.77 -6.65 -35.09
CA GLU A 236 20.71 -5.21 -34.80
C GLU A 236 19.60 -4.51 -35.60
N ALA A 237 19.37 -4.91 -36.84
CA ALA A 237 18.30 -4.34 -37.67
C ALA A 237 16.91 -4.68 -37.09
N GLY A 238 16.73 -5.91 -36.63
CA GLY A 238 15.51 -6.40 -36.01
C GLY A 238 15.19 -5.72 -34.68
N ILE A 239 16.20 -5.47 -33.83
CA ILE A 239 15.96 -4.74 -32.58
C ILE A 239 15.63 -3.26 -32.83
N ALA A 240 16.26 -2.64 -33.83
CA ALA A 240 15.97 -1.26 -34.23
C ALA A 240 14.53 -1.12 -34.78
N ALA A 241 14.10 -2.06 -35.64
CA ALA A 241 12.72 -2.10 -36.14
C ALA A 241 11.71 -2.26 -35.00
N LYS A 242 11.96 -3.19 -34.06
CA LYS A 242 11.09 -3.42 -32.89
C LYS A 242 10.97 -2.20 -31.98
N LEU A 243 12.04 -1.42 -31.83
CA LEU A 243 12.03 -0.16 -31.09
C LEU A 243 11.19 0.91 -31.83
N ALA A 244 11.40 1.07 -33.13
CA ALA A 244 10.64 2.02 -33.95
C ALA A 244 9.13 1.70 -33.93
N ASP A 245 8.77 0.43 -34.12
CA ASP A 245 7.38 -0.03 -34.06
C ASP A 245 6.75 0.24 -32.70
N TYR A 246 7.51 0.03 -31.62
CA TYR A 246 6.99 0.28 -30.28
C TYR A 246 6.81 1.78 -29.99
N LYS A 247 7.72 2.64 -30.47
CA LYS A 247 7.52 4.10 -30.39
C LYS A 247 6.24 4.53 -31.11
N LYS A 248 5.96 3.95 -32.28
CA LYS A 248 4.70 4.19 -33.01
C LYS A 248 3.49 3.73 -32.20
N PHE A 249 3.55 2.52 -31.64
CA PHE A 249 2.49 2.01 -30.75
C PHE A 249 2.26 2.95 -29.55
N LEU A 250 3.32 3.46 -28.91
CA LEU A 250 3.17 4.41 -27.80
C LEU A 250 2.44 5.68 -28.24
N ALA A 251 2.84 6.27 -29.37
CA ALA A 251 2.19 7.47 -29.90
C ALA A 251 0.70 7.24 -30.24
N GLU A 252 0.38 6.11 -30.88
CA GLU A 252 -1.00 5.74 -31.22
C GLU A 252 -1.88 5.55 -29.97
N ASN A 253 -1.29 5.12 -28.87
CA ASN A 253 -1.96 4.90 -27.58
C ASN A 253 -1.79 6.09 -26.61
N LYS A 254 -1.35 7.26 -27.10
CA LYS A 254 -1.16 8.49 -26.32
C LYS A 254 -0.20 8.36 -25.13
N LYS A 255 0.79 7.47 -25.25
CA LYS A 255 1.85 7.26 -24.25
C LYS A 255 3.08 8.05 -24.61
N GLU A 256 3.73 8.62 -23.60
CA GLU A 256 4.88 9.51 -23.78
C GLU A 256 6.18 8.69 -23.71
N PHE A 257 6.89 8.53 -24.83
CA PHE A 257 8.20 7.89 -24.84
C PHE A 257 9.22 8.72 -24.06
N ILE A 258 9.99 8.07 -23.17
CA ILE A 258 11.05 8.72 -22.39
C ILE A 258 12.40 8.41 -23.02
N ALA A 259 12.79 7.14 -22.96
CA ALA A 259 14.11 6.69 -23.38
C ALA A 259 14.11 5.19 -23.70
N ALA A 260 15.16 4.72 -24.36
CA ALA A 260 15.40 3.32 -24.57
C ALA A 260 16.90 3.03 -24.61
N LYS A 261 17.28 1.82 -24.21
CA LYS A 261 18.66 1.33 -24.28
C LYS A 261 18.71 -0.01 -24.98
N THR A 262 19.40 -0.04 -26.12
CA THR A 262 19.70 -1.28 -26.82
C THR A 262 21.04 -1.83 -26.33
N VAL A 263 21.06 -3.11 -26.01
CA VAL A 263 22.25 -3.84 -25.55
C VAL A 263 22.44 -5.07 -26.43
N LYS A 264 23.67 -5.27 -26.91
CA LYS A 264 24.07 -6.54 -27.48
C LYS A 264 24.40 -7.49 -26.33
N LEU A 265 23.79 -8.67 -26.33
CA LEU A 265 24.01 -9.68 -25.31
C LEU A 265 25.41 -10.29 -25.47
N ASP A 266 26.15 -10.36 -24.37
CA ASP A 266 27.47 -11.00 -24.35
C ASP A 266 27.35 -12.50 -24.68
N GLU A 267 26.35 -13.15 -24.09
CA GLU A 267 25.98 -14.53 -24.37
C GLU A 267 24.59 -14.59 -25.02
N PRO A 268 24.52 -14.89 -26.34
CA PRO A 268 23.25 -15.19 -27.00
C PRO A 268 22.56 -16.38 -26.35
N PHE A 269 21.24 -16.34 -26.27
CA PHE A 269 20.43 -17.46 -25.79
C PHE A 269 19.37 -17.85 -26.80
N THR A 270 18.92 -19.11 -26.73
CA THR A 270 17.95 -19.68 -27.66
C THR A 270 16.67 -20.05 -26.92
N ILE A 271 15.52 -19.64 -27.46
CA ILE A 271 14.20 -20.10 -27.02
C ILE A 271 13.51 -20.69 -28.25
N GLY A 272 13.26 -22.01 -28.23
CA GLY A 272 12.75 -22.74 -29.39
C GLY A 272 13.75 -22.69 -30.55
N GLU A 273 13.30 -22.23 -31.72
CA GLU A 273 14.12 -22.11 -32.93
C GLU A 273 14.79 -20.73 -33.09
N HIS A 274 14.62 -19.83 -32.10
CA HIS A 274 15.12 -18.45 -32.18
C HIS A 274 16.29 -18.22 -31.24
N THR A 275 17.43 -17.79 -31.81
CA THR A 275 18.58 -17.29 -31.06
C THR A 275 18.53 -15.76 -30.97
N TYR A 276 18.54 -15.23 -29.76
CA TYR A 276 18.52 -13.79 -29.48
C TYR A 276 19.92 -13.29 -29.16
N LYS A 277 20.30 -12.16 -29.75
CA LYS A 277 21.62 -11.52 -29.57
C LYS A 277 21.51 -10.07 -29.11
N TYR A 278 20.32 -9.49 -29.21
CA TYR A 278 20.08 -8.10 -28.86
C TYR A 278 18.84 -8.00 -27.99
N PHE A 279 18.88 -7.02 -27.10
CA PHE A 279 17.83 -6.67 -26.19
C PHE A 279 17.64 -5.15 -26.18
N VAL A 280 16.42 -4.67 -25.97
CA VAL A 280 16.14 -3.26 -25.75
C VAL A 280 15.18 -3.08 -24.58
N ASN A 281 15.57 -2.23 -23.63
CA ASN A 281 14.70 -1.68 -22.60
C ASN A 281 14.06 -0.39 -23.10
N ILE A 282 12.74 -0.25 -22.95
CA ILE A 282 11.98 0.92 -23.38
C ILE A 282 11.19 1.48 -22.20
N TYR A 283 11.35 2.78 -21.93
CA TYR A 283 10.67 3.49 -20.85
C TYR A 283 9.73 4.55 -21.40
N PHE A 284 8.56 4.69 -20.78
CA PHE A 284 7.51 5.62 -21.20
C PHE A 284 6.61 5.99 -20.03
N PHE A 285 5.82 7.07 -20.16
CA PHE A 285 4.69 7.32 -19.25
C PHE A 285 3.42 6.68 -19.82
N GLN A 286 2.62 6.06 -18.93
CA GLN A 286 1.37 5.37 -19.27
C GLN A 286 0.29 6.31 -19.79
#